data_AF-A0A1I7WMZ3-F1
#
_entry.id   AF-A0A1I7WMZ3-F1
#
_cell.length_a   1.000
_cell.length_b   1.000
_cell.length_c   1.000
_cell.angle_alpha   90.00
_cell.angle_beta   90.00
_cell.angle_gamma   90.00
#
_symmetry.space_group_name_H-M   'P 1'
#
loop_
_entity.id
_entity.type
_entity.pdbx_description
1 polymer ?
#
loop_
_entity_poly.entity_id
_entity_poly.type
_entity_poly.pdbx_seq_one_letter_code
_entity_poly.pdbx_strand_id
1 'polypeptide(L)'
;MNPTAVFSFIFLFTFNMMTHSLRCYEGSKGEINGQSISNFVANQCEEDMIHCFESYSDDKKDVTAGCQTPNTDLNLLDVCKKGCVNHENIHVTVCCCDTDLCNLPPDEVPTPSTTSHPKAIHRDMKLINVF
;
A
#
# COMPACT_ATOMS: atom_id res chain seq x y z
N MET A 1 45.79 17.21 15.73
CA MET A 1 44.36 16.89 15.49
C MET A 1 43.78 16.36 16.79
N ASN A 2 42.67 16.94 17.27
CA ASN A 2 42.12 16.69 18.61
C ASN A 2 41.22 15.43 18.60
N PRO A 3 41.53 14.36 19.37
CA PRO A 3 40.84 13.06 19.25
C PRO A 3 39.35 13.08 19.65
N THR A 4 38.91 14.08 20.42
CA THR A 4 37.51 14.25 20.82
C THR A 4 36.61 14.75 19.69
N ALA A 5 37.16 15.48 18.71
CA ALA A 5 36.37 15.98 17.58
C ALA A 5 36.02 14.87 16.57
N VAL A 6 36.86 13.84 16.47
CA VAL A 6 36.67 12.72 15.53
C VAL A 6 35.54 11.80 15.98
N PHE A 7 35.40 11.58 17.30
CA PHE A 7 34.34 10.73 17.86
C PHE A 7 32.92 11.33 17.71
N SER A 8 32.78 12.66 17.78
CA SER A 8 31.47 13.31 17.59
C SER A 8 30.97 13.27 16.15
N PHE A 9 31.85 13.20 15.14
CA PHE A 9 31.44 13.10 13.73
C PHE A 9 30.92 11.70 13.36
N ILE A 10 31.39 10.64 14.02
CA ILE A 10 30.97 9.26 13.75
C ILE A 10 29.55 8.98 14.30
N PHE A 11 29.16 9.63 15.40
CA PHE A 11 27.86 9.42 16.04
C PHE A 11 26.66 10.09 15.34
N LEU A 12 26.91 11.06 14.45
CA LEU A 12 25.86 11.77 13.68
C LEU A 12 25.55 11.12 12.32
N PHE A 13 26.42 10.25 11.82
CA PHE A 13 26.26 9.61 10.51
C PHE A 13 25.40 8.35 10.52
N THR A 14 25.05 7.80 11.70
CA THR A 14 24.33 6.52 11.83
C THR A 14 22.79 6.64 11.85
N PHE A 15 22.23 7.85 11.84
CA PHE A 15 20.81 8.06 12.21
C PHE A 15 19.82 8.36 11.06
N ASN A 16 20.21 8.29 9.79
CA ASN A 16 19.32 8.71 8.68
C ASN A 16 19.13 7.65 7.58
N MET A 17 19.06 6.37 7.94
CA MET A 17 18.41 5.39 7.07
C MET A 17 16.92 5.38 7.39
N MET A 18 16.20 6.43 6.99
CA MET A 18 14.74 6.33 6.88
C MET A 18 14.47 5.43 5.67
N THR A 19 14.39 4.12 5.90
CA THR A 19 13.89 3.16 4.92
C THR A 19 12.41 3.44 4.71
N HIS A 20 12.09 4.32 3.77
CA HIS A 20 10.71 4.56 3.37
C HIS A 20 10.28 3.36 2.53
N SER A 21 9.50 2.45 3.13
CA SER A 21 8.93 1.33 2.39
C SER A 21 7.74 1.81 1.56
N LEU A 22 7.64 1.26 0.35
CA LEU A 22 6.57 1.54 -0.60
C LEU A 22 5.21 1.23 0.03
N ARG A 23 4.19 2.02 -0.31
CA ARG A 23 2.80 1.70 0.03
C ARG A 23 2.03 1.32 -1.22
N CYS A 24 1.22 0.28 -1.16
CA CYS A 24 0.33 -0.14 -2.24
C CYS A 24 -1.08 -0.35 -1.71
N TYR A 25 -2.06 -0.40 -2.60
CA TYR A 25 -3.35 -0.98 -2.25
C TYR A 25 -3.25 -2.50 -2.23
N GLU A 26 -3.88 -3.10 -1.22
CA GLU A 26 -4.05 -4.54 -1.07
C GLU A 26 -5.53 -4.89 -0.99
N GLY A 27 -5.92 -5.95 -1.70
CA GLY A 27 -7.27 -6.48 -1.63
C GLY A 27 -7.76 -6.96 -2.98
N SER A 28 -9.07 -7.17 -3.04
CA SER A 28 -9.74 -7.63 -4.25
C SER A 28 -11.12 -6.99 -4.40
N LYS A 29 -11.61 -7.03 -5.62
CA LYS A 29 -13.00 -6.82 -5.97
C LYS A 29 -13.46 -8.00 -6.81
N GLY A 30 -14.70 -8.41 -6.59
CA GLY A 30 -15.35 -9.46 -7.39
C GLY A 30 -16.85 -9.48 -7.15
N GLU A 31 -17.53 -10.39 -7.83
CA GLU A 31 -18.98 -10.59 -7.70
C GLU A 31 -19.27 -11.85 -6.85
N ILE A 32 -19.96 -11.67 -5.72
CA ILE A 32 -20.43 -12.77 -4.87
C ILE A 32 -21.94 -12.67 -4.76
N ASN A 33 -22.65 -13.72 -5.19
CA ASN A 33 -24.13 -13.77 -5.21
C ASN A 33 -24.80 -12.60 -5.97
N GLY A 34 -24.20 -12.13 -7.07
CA GLY A 34 -24.72 -11.01 -7.87
C GLY A 34 -24.44 -9.62 -7.27
N GLN A 35 -23.73 -9.56 -6.13
CA GLN A 35 -23.32 -8.31 -5.50
C GLN A 35 -21.82 -8.09 -5.73
N SER A 36 -21.47 -6.89 -6.21
CA SER A 36 -20.07 -6.44 -6.28
C SER A 36 -19.57 -6.15 -4.87
N ILE A 37 -18.49 -6.82 -4.46
CA ILE A 37 -17.84 -6.64 -3.16
C ILE A 37 -16.39 -6.23 -3.42
N SER A 38 -15.90 -5.20 -2.72
CA SER A 38 -14.51 -4.77 -2.75
C SER A 38 -13.97 -4.54 -1.34
N ASN A 39 -12.67 -4.82 -1.14
CA ASN A 39 -12.04 -4.75 0.18
C ASN A 39 -10.65 -4.10 0.17
N PHE A 40 -10.40 -3.18 -0.78
CA PHE A 40 -9.10 -2.53 -0.92
C PHE A 40 -8.74 -1.68 0.29
N VAL A 41 -7.50 -1.83 0.75
CA VAL A 41 -6.91 -1.05 1.85
C VAL A 41 -5.53 -0.56 1.44
N ALA A 42 -5.14 0.63 1.88
CA ALA A 42 -3.77 1.09 1.74
C ALA A 42 -2.89 0.34 2.76
N ASN A 43 -1.90 -0.41 2.28
CA ASN A 43 -0.96 -1.15 3.11
C ASN A 43 0.48 -0.68 2.88
N GLN A 44 1.31 -0.84 3.92
CA GLN A 44 2.74 -0.62 3.82
C GLN A 44 3.43 -1.94 3.45
N CYS A 45 4.18 -1.93 2.36
CA CYS A 45 4.85 -3.12 1.84
C CYS A 45 6.03 -3.53 2.72
N GLU A 46 6.37 -4.83 2.66
CA GLU A 46 7.57 -5.37 3.29
C GLU A 46 8.85 -4.81 2.63
N GLU A 47 9.99 -4.92 3.32
CA GLU A 47 11.25 -4.26 2.94
C GLU A 47 11.73 -4.60 1.51
N ASP A 48 11.45 -5.81 1.04
CA ASP A 48 11.84 -6.31 -0.30
C ASP A 48 10.74 -6.17 -1.36
N MET A 49 9.57 -5.63 -1.00
CA MET A 49 8.43 -5.44 -1.89
C MET A 49 8.45 -4.03 -2.48
N ILE A 50 9.18 -3.88 -3.59
CA ILE A 50 9.43 -2.59 -4.24
C ILE A 50 8.50 -2.27 -5.41
N HIS A 51 7.48 -3.11 -5.65
CA HIS A 51 6.53 -2.96 -6.75
C HIS A 51 5.09 -3.10 -6.27
N CYS A 52 4.20 -2.25 -6.79
CA CYS A 52 2.75 -2.42 -6.66
C CYS A 52 2.21 -3.07 -7.93
N PHE A 53 1.42 -4.13 -7.77
CA PHE A 53 0.73 -4.80 -8.88
C PHE A 53 -0.78 -4.60 -8.78
N GLU A 54 -1.42 -4.51 -9.94
CA GLU A 54 -2.86 -4.71 -10.09
C GLU A 54 -3.14 -5.67 -11.23
N SER A 55 -4.24 -6.41 -11.13
CA SER A 55 -4.79 -7.16 -12.25
C SER A 55 -6.30 -7.02 -12.32
N TYR A 56 -6.84 -7.02 -13.52
CA TYR A 56 -8.28 -6.92 -13.73
C TYR A 56 -8.75 -7.73 -14.93
N SER A 57 -9.98 -8.24 -14.84
CA SER A 57 -10.71 -8.81 -15.97
C SER A 57 -11.07 -7.74 -17.01
N ASP A 58 -11.29 -8.14 -18.27
CA ASP A 58 -11.66 -7.19 -19.34
C ASP A 58 -12.91 -6.33 -19.01
N ASP A 59 -13.85 -6.88 -18.24
CA ASP A 59 -15.05 -6.19 -17.77
C ASP A 59 -14.88 -5.45 -16.42
N LYS A 60 -13.67 -5.49 -15.84
CA LYS A 60 -13.28 -4.86 -14.57
C LYS A 60 -14.14 -5.24 -13.37
N LYS A 61 -14.80 -6.41 -13.45
CA LYS A 61 -15.55 -6.97 -12.32
C LYS A 61 -14.65 -7.60 -11.30
N ASP A 62 -13.63 -8.32 -11.75
CA ASP A 62 -12.63 -8.92 -10.92
C ASP A 62 -11.38 -8.06 -10.96
N VAL A 63 -10.97 -7.55 -9.81
CA VAL A 63 -9.78 -6.70 -9.66
C VAL A 63 -8.99 -7.18 -8.46
N THR A 64 -7.67 -7.28 -8.56
CA THR A 64 -6.79 -7.57 -7.42
C THR A 64 -5.66 -6.56 -7.39
N ALA A 65 -5.20 -6.22 -6.19
CA ALA A 65 -4.12 -5.28 -5.98
C ALA A 65 -3.23 -5.76 -4.83
N GLY A 66 -1.92 -5.53 -4.90
CA GLY A 66 -1.02 -5.81 -3.77
C GLY A 66 0.43 -5.41 -3.97
N CYS A 67 1.17 -5.43 -2.86
CA CYS A 67 2.63 -5.36 -2.84
C CYS A 67 3.24 -6.64 -3.45
N GLN A 68 4.34 -6.51 -4.19
CA GLN A 68 5.00 -7.67 -4.78
C GLN A 68 6.52 -7.60 -4.71
N THR A 69 7.15 -8.76 -4.56
CA THR A 69 8.62 -8.90 -4.60
C THR A 69 9.11 -9.21 -6.03
N PRO A 70 10.38 -8.89 -6.33
CA PRO A 70 11.07 -9.34 -7.54
C PRO A 70 11.21 -10.87 -7.69
N ASN A 71 10.70 -11.67 -6.75
CA ASN A 71 10.81 -13.14 -6.74
C ASN A 71 9.60 -13.85 -7.34
N THR A 72 8.69 -13.09 -7.95
CA THR A 72 7.58 -13.64 -8.73
C THR A 72 8.08 -13.92 -10.13
N ASP A 73 7.68 -15.05 -10.71
CA ASP A 73 8.06 -15.60 -12.03
C ASP A 73 8.62 -14.54 -13.01
N LEU A 74 9.75 -14.80 -13.69
CA LEU A 74 10.49 -13.82 -14.53
C LEU A 74 9.60 -13.05 -15.53
N ASN A 75 8.48 -13.64 -15.91
CA ASN A 75 7.46 -13.02 -16.77
C ASN A 75 6.67 -11.88 -16.10
N LEU A 76 6.46 -11.90 -14.77
CA LEU A 76 5.75 -10.86 -14.03
C LEU A 76 6.61 -9.59 -13.85
N LEU A 77 7.92 -9.73 -13.73
CA LEU A 77 8.86 -8.59 -13.70
C LEU A 77 8.90 -7.79 -15.01
N ASP A 78 8.59 -8.42 -16.15
CA ASP A 78 8.56 -7.73 -17.44
C ASP A 78 7.38 -6.75 -17.53
N VAL A 79 6.31 -6.98 -16.76
CA VAL A 79 5.17 -6.06 -16.66
C VAL A 79 5.62 -4.70 -16.10
N CYS A 80 6.46 -4.67 -15.06
CA CYS A 80 6.96 -3.41 -14.50
C CYS A 80 7.81 -2.60 -15.49
N LYS A 81 8.43 -3.24 -16.48
CA LYS A 81 9.14 -2.52 -17.57
C LYS A 81 8.19 -1.93 -18.62
N LYS A 82 7.01 -2.54 -18.78
CA LYS A 82 6.02 -2.21 -19.81
C LYS A 82 4.85 -1.37 -19.28
N GLY A 83 4.68 -1.29 -17.96
CA GLY A 83 3.54 -0.68 -17.29
C GLY A 83 2.36 -1.66 -17.19
N CYS A 84 1.71 -1.95 -18.31
CA CYS A 84 0.54 -2.85 -18.38
C CYS A 84 0.67 -3.86 -19.52
N VAL A 85 0.27 -5.10 -19.27
CA VAL A 85 0.26 -6.18 -20.25
C VAL A 85 -1.11 -6.84 -20.24
N ASN A 86 -1.77 -6.87 -21.40
CA ASN A 86 -3.01 -7.61 -21.59
C ASN A 86 -2.70 -9.04 -22.05
N HIS A 87 -3.32 -10.02 -21.39
CA HIS A 87 -3.25 -11.43 -21.72
C HIS A 87 -4.57 -11.89 -22.34
N GLU A 88 -4.74 -11.63 -23.65
CA GLU A 88 -5.98 -11.88 -24.40
C GLU A 88 -6.51 -13.32 -24.26
N ASN A 89 -5.61 -14.32 -24.15
CA ASN A 89 -5.99 -15.73 -24.02
C ASN A 89 -6.75 -16.05 -22.73
N ILE A 90 -6.60 -15.21 -21.70
CA ILE A 90 -7.23 -15.39 -20.39
C ILE A 90 -8.05 -14.17 -19.95
N HIS A 91 -8.21 -13.16 -20.82
CA HIS A 91 -9.03 -11.96 -20.57
C HIS A 91 -8.65 -11.19 -19.29
N VAL A 92 -7.34 -11.13 -19.00
CA VAL A 92 -6.79 -10.44 -17.83
C VAL A 92 -5.72 -9.44 -18.27
N THR A 93 -5.79 -8.23 -17.73
CA THR A 93 -4.71 -7.25 -17.81
C THR A 93 -3.98 -7.18 -16.48
N VAL A 94 -2.66 -7.16 -16.52
CA VAL A 94 -1.79 -6.98 -15.34
C VAL A 94 -1.01 -5.69 -15.52
N CYS A 95 -1.00 -4.84 -14.49
CA CYS A 95 -0.22 -3.62 -14.46
C CYS A 95 0.72 -3.60 -13.25
N CYS A 96 1.81 -2.85 -13.37
CA CYS A 96 2.79 -2.64 -12.31
C CYS A 96 3.25 -1.18 -12.26
N CYS A 97 3.52 -0.69 -11.06
CA CYS A 97 4.02 0.65 -10.79
C CYS A 97 4.82 0.72 -9.49
N ASP A 98 5.68 1.73 -9.35
CA ASP A 98 6.74 1.79 -8.32
C ASP A 98 6.59 3.00 -7.38
N THR A 99 5.40 3.60 -7.33
CA THR A 99 5.11 4.79 -6.52
C THR A 99 4.00 4.53 -5.52
N ASP A 100 3.99 5.25 -4.40
CA ASP A 100 2.96 5.07 -3.37
C ASP A 100 1.52 5.07 -3.92
N LEU A 101 0.77 4.03 -3.58
CA LEU A 101 -0.67 3.89 -3.81
C LEU A 101 -1.09 4.03 -5.28
N CYS A 102 -0.27 3.52 -6.20
CA CYS A 102 -0.48 3.68 -7.64
C CYS A 102 -1.34 2.58 -8.31
N ASN A 103 -1.56 1.45 -7.63
CA ASN A 103 -2.14 0.22 -8.21
C ASN A 103 -3.65 0.08 -7.99
N LEU A 104 -4.39 1.17 -8.18
CA LEU A 104 -5.86 1.12 -8.32
C LEU A 104 -6.33 2.18 -9.33
N PRO A 105 -7.36 1.86 -10.14
CA PRO A 105 -8.04 2.88 -10.93
C PRO A 105 -8.77 3.87 -9.99
N PRO A 106 -8.92 5.16 -10.39
CA PRO A 106 -9.50 6.19 -9.56
C PRO A 106 -10.90 5.87 -8.99
N ASP A 107 -11.70 5.11 -9.74
CA ASP A 107 -13.07 4.72 -9.35
C ASP A 107 -13.11 3.66 -8.23
N GLU A 108 -12.00 2.95 -8.00
CA GLU A 108 -11.84 1.92 -6.96
C GLU A 108 -11.05 2.43 -5.75
N VAL A 109 -10.47 3.63 -5.84
CA VAL A 109 -9.77 4.26 -4.72
C VAL A 109 -10.78 4.42 -3.59
N PRO A 110 -10.55 3.83 -2.40
CA PRO A 110 -11.43 4.02 -1.27
C PRO A 110 -11.54 5.51 -0.98
N THR A 111 -12.75 6.06 -0.99
CA THR A 111 -12.98 7.44 -0.58
C THR A 111 -12.36 7.60 0.80
N PRO A 112 -11.47 8.58 1.04
CA PRO A 112 -10.92 8.79 2.37
C PRO A 112 -12.10 8.94 3.31
N SER A 113 -12.26 7.99 4.23
CA SER A 113 -13.23 8.11 5.29
C SER A 113 -12.91 9.42 5.97
N THR A 114 -13.84 10.37 5.92
CA THR A 114 -13.72 11.63 6.63
C THR A 114 -13.37 11.25 8.05
N THR A 115 -12.11 11.48 8.42
CA THR A 115 -11.68 11.38 9.81
C THR A 115 -12.60 12.34 10.53
N SER A 116 -13.58 11.80 11.25
CA SER A 116 -14.24 12.56 12.29
C SER A 116 -13.08 13.03 13.17
N HIS A 117 -12.81 14.33 13.11
CA HIS A 117 -12.11 15.03 14.18
C HIS A 117 -12.54 14.40 15.51
N PRO A 118 -11.63 14.11 16.45
CA PRO A 118 -12.05 13.87 17.81
C PRO A 118 -12.76 15.15 18.26
N LYS A 119 -14.09 15.15 18.20
CA LYS A 119 -14.92 16.10 18.90
C LYS A 119 -14.53 15.90 20.36
N ALA A 120 -13.85 16.88 20.94
CA ALA A 120 -13.52 16.89 22.35
C ALA A 120 -14.80 16.61 23.14
N ILE A 121 -14.95 15.36 23.59
CA ILE A 121 -15.97 15.00 24.56
C ILE A 121 -15.40 15.49 25.87
N HIS A 122 -15.82 16.69 26.26
CA HIS A 122 -15.71 17.19 27.61
C HIS A 122 -16.46 16.20 28.51
N ARG A 123 -15.76 15.19 29.02
CA ARG A 123 -16.31 14.29 30.05
C ARG A 123 -16.12 15.00 31.37
N ASP A 124 -17.20 15.59 31.88
CA ASP A 124 -17.31 15.91 33.29
C ASP A 124 -17.15 14.62 34.10
N MET A 125 -16.00 14.50 34.75
CA MET A 125 -15.66 13.41 35.64
C MET A 125 -16.47 13.55 36.93
N LYS A 126 -17.58 12.83 37.02
CA LYS A 126 -18.26 12.60 38.31
C LYS A 126 -17.67 11.33 38.94
N LEU A 127 -16.75 11.53 39.88
CA LEU A 127 -16.27 10.49 40.80
C LEU A 127 -17.48 9.92 41.56
N ILE A 128 -17.71 8.62 41.47
CA ILE A 128 -18.52 7.89 42.45
C ILE A 128 -17.55 6.98 43.19
N ASN A 129 -17.20 7.42 44.40
CA ASN A 129 -16.54 6.59 45.40
C ASN A 129 -17.53 5.55 45.90
N VAL A 130 -17.16 4.27 45.85
CA VAL A 130 -17.80 3.23 46.65
C VAL A 130 -16.77 2.79 47.68
N PHE A 131 -17.03 3.21 48.93
CA PHE A 131 -16.59 2.52 50.14
C PHE A 131 -17.55 1.37 50.42
#